data_AF-A0A9J6FUG4-F1
#
_entry.id   AF-A0A9J6FUG4-F1
#
_cell.length_a   1.000
_cell.length_b   1.000
_cell.length_c   1.000
_cell.angle_alpha   90.00
_cell.angle_beta   90.00
_cell.angle_gamma   90.00
#
_symmetry.space_group_name_H-M   'P 1'
#
loop_
_entity.id
_entity.type
_entity.pdbx_description
1 polymer ?
#
loop_
_entity_poly.entity_id
_entity_poly.type
_entity_poly.pdbx_seq_one_letter_code
_entity_poly.pdbx_strand_id
1 'polypeptide(L)'
;MSDDDIVISGFSARFPQADSLSEFGEKLYRGDDFVTDDGSRWPLGFMGLPDHMGTIRDLSKFDAQFFGVLAKQAQVMDPQLRLLLETSYEAVFDAGYDPATLRGQKIGVFVGCSVSGMAGAQPYLGADETEGYSMLGSSLSMFSNRISYSFDFHGPSETVDTACASTMTALNHAVLAIRSGKCEAAIVGGSNFLFNPASSVALHRMTMLSPEGKCKVFDANGITYPSGNAREKLLREAYAEAKVDPHDVCYVEVHGTGTKKGDPEEVGAISRFFCQPPRERPLMIGSVKSNVGHAEGASGICSMAKVILAMETGTIAGNIHFVEPNPNISSLFDGTIEVVDRNKPLPGAFVGINASGFGGTNVHTILQAHSGPHVKSLPRLKTHLPRLVIIAGRTADALAVALVDMLTAVGIKPDGFLGHSMGEIGCAYLDGALTAEQAVLCAYWRGRCTELGNMPKGAMAVVGNSQSRSLCLHD
;
A
#
# COMPACT_ATOMS: atom_id res chain seq x y z
N MET A 1 -17.91 18.84 8.07
CA MET A 1 -17.53 18.61 6.68
C MET A 1 -18.48 19.41 5.82
N SER A 2 -17.95 20.18 4.88
CA SER A 2 -18.74 20.85 3.84
C SER A 2 -19.01 19.88 2.68
N ASP A 3 -20.01 20.15 1.84
CA ASP A 3 -20.28 19.32 0.64
C ASP A 3 -19.13 19.38 -0.40
N ASP A 4 -18.17 20.31 -0.23
CA ASP A 4 -17.01 20.50 -1.11
C ASP A 4 -15.73 19.82 -0.58
N ASP A 5 -15.78 19.10 0.55
CA ASP A 5 -14.61 18.47 1.15
C ASP A 5 -14.17 17.23 0.35
N ILE A 6 -12.88 17.15 0.01
CA ILE A 6 -12.29 15.96 -0.64
C ILE A 6 -11.69 15.07 0.45
N VAL A 7 -12.09 13.80 0.46
CA VAL A 7 -11.70 12.83 1.48
C VAL A 7 -10.99 11.63 0.87
N ILE A 8 -10.10 11.00 1.66
CA ILE A 8 -9.62 9.65 1.38
C ILE A 8 -10.67 8.70 1.95
N SER A 9 -11.44 8.05 1.09
CA SER A 9 -12.57 7.20 1.51
C SER A 9 -12.20 5.74 1.70
N GLY A 10 -11.16 5.25 1.02
CA GLY A 10 -10.66 3.87 1.18
C GLY A 10 -9.23 3.73 0.68
N PHE A 11 -8.53 2.69 1.15
CA PHE A 11 -7.11 2.48 0.87
C PHE A 11 -6.75 0.99 0.87
N SER A 12 -6.05 0.53 -0.17
CA SER A 12 -5.40 -0.79 -0.18
C SER A 12 -4.07 -0.73 -0.92
N ALA A 13 -3.12 -1.56 -0.46
CA ALA A 13 -1.80 -1.69 -1.05
C ALA A 13 -1.14 -3.02 -0.67
N ARG A 14 -0.07 -3.34 -1.41
CA ARG A 14 0.91 -4.39 -1.08
C ARG A 14 2.24 -3.72 -0.79
N PHE A 15 2.93 -4.17 0.25
CA PHE A 15 4.19 -3.60 0.73
C PHE A 15 5.29 -4.66 0.75
N PRO A 16 6.57 -4.26 0.83
CA PRO A 16 7.64 -5.21 1.12
C PRO A 16 7.26 -6.06 2.32
N GLN A 17 7.36 -7.39 2.22
CA GLN A 17 7.05 -8.33 3.30
C GLN A 17 5.65 -8.23 3.94
N ALA A 18 4.67 -7.54 3.35
CA ALA A 18 3.30 -7.45 3.85
C ALA A 18 2.26 -7.34 2.73
N ASP A 19 1.27 -8.23 2.73
CA ASP A 19 0.27 -8.33 1.65
C ASP A 19 -1.04 -7.59 1.96
N SER A 20 -1.11 -6.86 3.07
CA SER A 20 -2.27 -6.02 3.41
C SER A 20 -1.87 -4.83 4.27
N LEU A 21 -2.75 -3.82 4.34
CA LEU A 21 -2.57 -2.69 5.25
C LEU A 21 -2.54 -3.14 6.72
N SER A 22 -3.32 -4.15 7.08
CA SER A 22 -3.35 -4.70 8.44
C SER A 22 -2.04 -5.39 8.82
N GLU A 23 -1.52 -6.27 7.96
CA GLU A 23 -0.21 -6.91 8.19
C GLU A 23 0.92 -5.87 8.21
N PHE A 24 0.85 -4.88 7.32
CA PHE A 24 1.80 -3.78 7.30
C PHE A 24 1.77 -2.99 8.61
N GLY A 25 0.59 -2.64 9.12
CA GLY A 25 0.42 -1.94 10.38
C GLY A 25 0.97 -2.72 11.57
N GLU A 26 0.63 -3.99 11.72
CA GLU A 26 1.14 -4.84 12.81
C GLU A 26 2.67 -4.84 12.88
N LYS A 27 3.32 -5.11 11.75
CA LYS A 27 4.79 -5.15 11.65
C LYS A 27 5.42 -3.78 11.83
N LEU A 28 4.79 -2.73 11.28
CA LEU A 28 5.28 -1.36 11.39
C LEU A 28 5.27 -0.89 12.86
N TYR A 29 4.21 -1.16 13.61
CA TYR A 29 4.13 -0.81 15.04
C TYR A 29 5.04 -1.68 15.92
N ARG A 30 5.41 -2.89 15.48
CA ARG A 30 6.44 -3.71 16.15
C ARG A 30 7.86 -3.18 15.93
N GLY A 31 8.05 -2.32 14.91
CA GLY A 31 9.37 -1.79 14.54
C GLY A 31 10.15 -2.74 13.62
N ASP A 32 9.45 -3.54 12.81
CA ASP A 32 10.10 -4.45 11.87
C ASP A 32 10.81 -3.69 10.72
N ASP A 33 11.91 -4.27 10.26
CA ASP A 33 12.59 -3.90 9.02
C ASP A 33 12.06 -4.79 7.89
N PHE A 34 11.41 -4.18 6.89
CA PHE A 34 10.83 -4.89 5.76
C PHE A 34 11.84 -5.04 4.60
N VAL A 35 13.06 -4.53 4.77
CA VAL A 35 14.16 -4.67 3.81
C VAL A 35 14.95 -5.94 4.12
N THR A 36 15.03 -6.84 3.15
CA THR A 36 15.63 -8.19 3.30
C THR A 36 16.73 -8.43 2.26
N ASP A 37 17.57 -9.43 2.48
CA ASP A 37 18.69 -9.87 1.61
C ASP A 37 18.46 -11.28 1.02
N ASP A 38 17.23 -11.55 0.58
CA ASP A 38 16.78 -12.88 0.18
C ASP A 38 17.26 -13.32 -1.22
N GLY A 39 17.96 -12.46 -1.96
CA GLY A 39 18.40 -12.72 -3.34
C GLY A 39 17.26 -12.97 -4.33
N SER A 40 16.02 -12.57 -3.99
CA SER A 40 14.82 -12.91 -4.77
C SER A 40 14.72 -12.22 -6.13
N ARG A 41 15.45 -11.12 -6.35
CA ARG A 41 15.44 -10.37 -7.63
C ARG A 41 16.67 -10.64 -8.48
N TRP A 42 17.84 -10.70 -7.85
CA TRP A 42 19.11 -11.08 -8.48
C TRP A 42 20.05 -11.65 -7.41
N PRO A 43 21.12 -12.38 -7.82
CA PRO A 43 22.08 -12.93 -6.87
C PRO A 43 22.69 -11.85 -5.97
N LEU A 44 23.00 -12.21 -4.73
CA LEU A 44 23.71 -11.34 -3.80
C LEU A 44 25.08 -10.93 -4.37
N GLY A 45 25.46 -9.67 -4.16
CA GLY A 45 26.67 -9.05 -4.67
C GLY A 45 26.66 -8.77 -6.17
N PHE A 46 25.53 -8.93 -6.86
CA PHE A 46 25.43 -8.73 -8.31
C PHE A 46 25.93 -7.34 -8.71
N MET A 47 27.05 -7.29 -9.45
CA MET A 47 27.70 -6.06 -9.91
C MET A 47 28.05 -5.05 -8.78
N GLY A 48 28.25 -5.53 -7.56
CA GLY A 48 28.54 -4.67 -6.39
C GLY A 48 27.33 -3.89 -5.88
N LEU A 49 26.12 -4.25 -6.29
CA LEU A 49 24.89 -3.70 -5.73
C LEU A 49 24.72 -4.09 -4.26
N PRO A 50 24.04 -3.24 -3.46
CA PRO A 50 23.63 -3.63 -2.12
C PRO A 50 22.70 -4.85 -2.14
N ASP A 51 22.87 -5.72 -1.15
CA ASP A 51 22.11 -6.96 -1.01
C ASP A 51 20.70 -6.76 -0.43
N HIS A 52 20.53 -5.72 0.39
CA HIS A 52 19.27 -5.42 1.07
C HIS A 52 18.32 -4.63 0.17
N MET A 53 17.10 -5.14 0.02
CA MET A 53 16.02 -4.53 -0.77
C MET A 53 14.63 -4.80 -0.18
N GLY A 54 13.73 -3.84 -0.31
CA GLY A 54 12.31 -4.05 -0.01
C GLY A 54 11.62 -4.79 -1.15
N THR A 55 11.23 -6.05 -0.92
CA THR A 55 10.63 -6.92 -1.95
C THR A 55 9.20 -7.31 -1.60
N ILE A 56 8.30 -7.16 -2.59
CA ILE A 56 6.98 -7.80 -2.53
C ILE A 56 7.18 -9.32 -2.61
N ARG A 57 6.50 -10.06 -1.73
CA ARG A 57 6.66 -11.51 -1.54
C ARG A 57 6.35 -12.31 -2.81
N ASP A 58 5.24 -12.01 -3.46
CA ASP A 58 4.77 -12.77 -4.62
C ASP A 58 4.25 -11.84 -5.72
N LEU A 59 4.82 -11.98 -6.92
CA LEU A 59 4.47 -11.24 -8.13
C LEU A 59 3.77 -12.12 -9.18
N SER A 60 3.56 -13.39 -8.87
CA SER A 60 3.05 -14.39 -9.80
C SER A 60 1.52 -14.43 -9.81
N LYS A 61 0.88 -14.13 -8.68
CA LYS A 61 -0.58 -14.21 -8.48
C LYS A 61 -1.34 -13.10 -9.22
N PHE A 62 -2.54 -13.45 -9.70
CA PHE A 62 -3.54 -12.53 -10.24
C PHE A 62 -4.86 -13.27 -10.53
N ASP A 63 -6.02 -12.78 -10.05
CA ASP A 63 -7.34 -13.34 -10.43
C ASP A 63 -7.77 -12.86 -11.84
N ALA A 64 -7.14 -13.43 -12.87
CA ALA A 64 -7.37 -13.04 -14.26
C ALA A 64 -8.84 -13.21 -14.69
N GLN A 65 -9.52 -14.26 -14.23
CA GLN A 65 -10.92 -14.51 -14.59
C GLN A 65 -11.84 -13.43 -14.03
N PHE A 66 -11.61 -13.01 -12.79
CA PHE A 66 -12.39 -11.95 -12.15
C PHE A 66 -12.32 -10.63 -12.93
N PHE A 67 -11.13 -10.24 -13.38
CA PHE A 67 -10.92 -9.03 -14.19
C PHE A 67 -11.20 -9.22 -15.68
N GLY A 68 -11.76 -10.35 -16.10
CA GLY A 68 -12.09 -10.62 -17.51
C GLY A 68 -10.85 -10.66 -18.42
N VAL A 69 -9.69 -11.03 -17.88
CA VAL A 69 -8.42 -11.13 -18.60
C VAL A 69 -8.18 -12.57 -19.04
N LEU A 70 -7.91 -12.77 -20.33
CA LEU A 70 -7.55 -14.10 -20.85
C LEU A 70 -6.20 -14.55 -20.29
N ALA A 71 -6.04 -15.85 -20.03
CA ALA A 71 -4.81 -16.41 -19.47
C ALA A 71 -3.55 -16.00 -20.27
N LYS A 72 -3.63 -16.00 -21.61
CA LYS A 72 -2.53 -15.57 -22.48
C LYS A 72 -2.16 -14.09 -22.30
N GLN A 73 -3.16 -13.23 -22.05
CA GLN A 73 -2.92 -11.81 -21.77
C GLN A 73 -2.33 -11.62 -20.38
N ALA A 74 -2.84 -12.33 -19.37
CA ALA A 74 -2.36 -12.24 -18.00
C ALA A 74 -0.87 -12.61 -17.88
N GLN A 75 -0.38 -13.56 -18.68
CA GLN A 75 1.03 -13.95 -18.71
C GLN A 75 1.98 -12.85 -19.19
N VAL A 76 1.49 -11.93 -20.03
CA VAL A 76 2.28 -10.82 -20.58
C VAL A 76 1.92 -9.47 -19.93
N MET A 77 1.06 -9.47 -18.92
CA MET A 77 0.75 -8.28 -18.13
C MET A 77 1.85 -8.02 -17.10
N ASP A 78 2.24 -6.75 -17.01
CA ASP A 78 3.16 -6.27 -15.99
C ASP A 78 2.61 -6.64 -14.60
N PRO A 79 3.39 -7.33 -13.73
CA PRO A 79 2.95 -7.67 -12.39
C PRO A 79 2.45 -6.47 -11.58
N GLN A 80 2.99 -5.28 -11.85
CA GLN A 80 2.55 -4.04 -11.24
C GLN A 80 1.09 -3.73 -11.56
N LEU A 81 0.71 -3.87 -12.84
CA LEU A 81 -0.64 -3.62 -13.30
C LEU A 81 -1.62 -4.68 -12.74
N ARG A 82 -1.18 -5.94 -12.63
CA ARG A 82 -1.98 -7.01 -12.03
C ARG A 82 -2.34 -6.69 -10.58
N LEU A 83 -1.35 -6.27 -9.79
CA LEU A 83 -1.56 -5.87 -8.40
C LEU A 83 -2.36 -4.57 -8.29
N LEU A 84 -2.12 -3.58 -9.16
CA LEU A 84 -2.91 -2.34 -9.16
C LEU A 84 -4.40 -2.58 -9.41
N LEU A 85 -4.76 -3.56 -10.25
CA LEU A 85 -6.17 -3.93 -10.47
C LEU A 85 -6.80 -4.50 -9.19
N GLU A 86 -6.11 -5.41 -8.50
CA GLU A 86 -6.56 -6.00 -7.24
C GLU A 86 -6.68 -4.95 -6.14
N THR A 87 -5.63 -4.15 -5.91
CA THR A 87 -5.65 -3.13 -4.86
C THR A 87 -6.62 -2.00 -5.14
N SER A 88 -6.91 -1.69 -6.42
CA SER A 88 -7.97 -0.74 -6.77
C SER A 88 -9.35 -1.28 -6.42
N TYR A 89 -9.61 -2.56 -6.69
CA TYR A 89 -10.87 -3.21 -6.28
C TYR A 89 -11.03 -3.17 -4.77
N GLU A 90 -9.97 -3.56 -4.05
CA GLU A 90 -9.95 -3.57 -2.59
C GLU A 90 -10.15 -2.18 -2.00
N ALA A 91 -9.52 -1.14 -2.56
CA ALA A 91 -9.69 0.24 -2.08
C ALA A 91 -11.11 0.78 -2.29
N VAL A 92 -11.78 0.42 -3.40
CA VAL A 92 -13.20 0.77 -3.61
C VAL A 92 -14.09 0.06 -2.59
N PHE A 93 -13.80 -1.21 -2.33
CA PHE A 93 -14.54 -2.01 -1.35
C PHE A 93 -14.32 -1.51 0.09
N ASP A 94 -13.09 -1.16 0.44
CA ASP A 94 -12.71 -0.53 1.71
C ASP A 94 -13.44 0.81 1.93
N ALA A 95 -13.66 1.56 0.84
CA ALA A 95 -14.49 2.76 0.87
C ALA A 95 -15.99 2.50 1.08
N GLY A 96 -16.42 1.24 1.16
CA GLY A 96 -17.81 0.84 1.37
C GLY A 96 -18.68 0.91 0.12
N TYR A 97 -18.08 0.99 -1.07
CA TYR A 97 -18.81 1.00 -2.34
C TYR A 97 -18.75 -0.37 -3.02
N ASP A 98 -19.87 -0.75 -3.65
CA ASP A 98 -19.88 -1.83 -4.63
C ASP A 98 -19.33 -1.27 -5.97
N PRO A 99 -18.20 -1.79 -6.50
CA PRO A 99 -17.65 -1.33 -7.76
C PRO A 99 -18.64 -1.39 -8.93
N ALA A 100 -19.61 -2.32 -8.90
CA ALA A 100 -20.64 -2.41 -9.94
C ALA A 100 -21.54 -1.17 -9.99
N THR A 101 -21.76 -0.51 -8.85
CA THR A 101 -22.57 0.72 -8.76
C THR A 101 -21.84 1.95 -9.30
N LEU A 102 -20.51 1.88 -9.40
CA LEU A 102 -19.64 2.96 -9.86
C LEU A 102 -19.38 2.93 -11.39
N ARG A 103 -19.80 1.86 -12.07
CA ARG A 103 -19.68 1.72 -13.53
C ARG A 103 -20.44 2.83 -14.25
N GLY A 104 -19.85 3.37 -15.32
CA GLY A 104 -20.42 4.46 -16.09
C GLY A 104 -20.19 5.86 -15.48
N GLN A 105 -19.72 5.95 -14.23
CA GLN A 105 -19.58 7.23 -13.54
C GLN A 105 -18.30 7.97 -13.92
N LYS A 106 -18.27 9.29 -13.68
CA LYS A 106 -17.11 10.16 -13.90
C LYS A 106 -16.10 9.99 -12.77
N ILE A 107 -15.49 8.82 -12.69
CA ILE A 107 -14.43 8.52 -11.74
C ILE A 107 -13.08 8.66 -12.46
N GLY A 108 -12.19 9.47 -11.91
CA GLY A 108 -10.83 9.62 -12.43
C GLY A 108 -9.91 8.49 -11.99
N VAL A 109 -8.84 8.24 -12.73
CA VAL A 109 -7.79 7.29 -12.39
C VAL A 109 -6.44 7.95 -12.63
N PHE A 110 -5.66 8.13 -11.58
CA PHE A 110 -4.36 8.79 -11.61
C PHE A 110 -3.32 7.87 -10.98
N VAL A 111 -2.35 7.40 -11.78
CA VAL A 111 -1.36 6.42 -11.32
C VAL A 111 0.05 6.99 -11.40
N GLY A 112 0.76 7.00 -10.27
CA GLY A 112 2.19 7.30 -10.23
C GLY A 112 3.01 6.07 -10.58
N CYS A 113 3.68 6.06 -11.74
CA CYS A 113 4.54 4.96 -12.14
C CYS A 113 5.69 5.47 -13.01
N SER A 114 6.92 5.17 -12.61
CA SER A 114 8.13 5.65 -13.30
C SER A 114 8.76 4.59 -14.22
N VAL A 115 8.45 3.31 -14.01
CA VAL A 115 9.03 2.21 -14.80
C VAL A 115 8.02 1.09 -15.01
N SER A 116 7.94 0.58 -16.23
CA SER A 116 7.36 -0.74 -16.50
C SER A 116 8.48 -1.76 -16.62
N GLY A 117 8.38 -2.83 -15.83
CA GLY A 117 9.34 -3.94 -15.86
C GLY A 117 9.25 -4.71 -17.17
N MET A 118 8.03 -5.05 -17.57
CA MET A 118 7.80 -5.86 -18.76
C MET A 118 8.10 -5.08 -20.04
N ALA A 119 7.78 -3.78 -20.10
CA ALA A 119 8.14 -2.95 -21.24
C ALA A 119 9.66 -2.77 -21.36
N GLY A 120 10.37 -2.66 -20.23
CA GLY A 120 11.84 -2.59 -20.20
C GLY A 120 12.53 -3.88 -20.67
N ALA A 121 11.85 -5.02 -20.61
CA ALA A 121 12.34 -6.30 -21.12
C ALA A 121 12.08 -6.51 -22.62
N GLN A 122 11.11 -5.81 -23.22
CA GLN A 122 10.73 -5.97 -24.65
C GLN A 122 11.90 -5.84 -25.63
N PRO A 123 12.85 -4.89 -25.49
CA PRO A 123 13.97 -4.77 -26.43
C PRO A 123 14.89 -5.99 -26.50
N TYR A 124 14.81 -6.90 -25.52
CA TYR A 124 15.61 -8.13 -25.48
C TYR A 124 14.89 -9.34 -26.06
N LEU A 125 13.60 -9.21 -26.40
CA LEU A 125 12.81 -10.25 -27.07
C LEU A 125 12.98 -10.13 -28.59
N GLY A 126 13.02 -11.25 -29.30
CA GLY A 126 12.96 -11.26 -30.76
C GLY A 126 11.61 -10.73 -31.27
N ALA A 127 11.58 -10.18 -32.49
CA ALA A 127 10.32 -9.73 -33.10
C ALA A 127 9.28 -10.87 -33.20
N ASP A 128 9.73 -12.10 -33.45
CA ASP A 128 8.89 -13.29 -33.53
C ASP A 128 8.39 -13.79 -32.15
N GLU A 129 9.05 -13.38 -31.06
CA GLU A 129 8.70 -13.72 -29.68
C GLU A 129 7.79 -12.66 -29.02
N THR A 130 7.59 -11.52 -29.70
CA THR A 130 6.82 -10.39 -29.18
C THR A 130 5.33 -10.66 -29.32
N GLU A 131 4.66 -10.98 -28.22
CA GLU A 131 3.21 -11.11 -28.16
C GLU A 131 2.54 -9.73 -28.26
N GLY A 132 1.65 -9.52 -29.25
CA GLY A 132 1.00 -8.22 -29.44
C GLY A 132 0.19 -7.70 -28.25
N TYR A 133 -0.27 -8.60 -27.36
CA TYR A 133 -0.95 -8.23 -26.12
C TYR A 133 -0.03 -7.62 -25.06
N SER A 134 1.30 -7.76 -25.19
CA SER A 134 2.27 -7.17 -24.25
C SER A 134 2.09 -5.65 -24.16
N MET A 135 1.82 -4.98 -25.29
CA MET A 135 1.59 -3.54 -25.32
C MET A 135 0.42 -3.11 -24.43
N LEU A 136 -0.67 -3.88 -24.41
CA LEU A 136 -1.84 -3.64 -23.56
C LEU A 136 -1.58 -4.00 -22.09
N GLY A 137 -0.59 -4.87 -21.85
CA GLY A 137 -0.24 -5.36 -20.51
C GLY A 137 0.88 -4.59 -19.83
N SER A 138 1.70 -3.81 -20.55
CA SER A 138 2.93 -3.21 -19.99
C SER A 138 3.20 -1.76 -20.36
N SER A 139 2.51 -1.15 -21.33
CA SER A 139 2.70 0.29 -21.60
C SER A 139 2.34 1.13 -20.36
N LEU A 140 3.10 2.19 -20.06
CA LEU A 140 2.86 3.03 -18.87
C LEU A 140 1.43 3.59 -18.83
N SER A 141 0.87 3.99 -19.99
CA SER A 141 -0.52 4.43 -20.10
C SER A 141 -1.54 3.37 -19.66
N MET A 142 -1.20 2.09 -19.74
CA MET A 142 -2.09 0.99 -19.37
C MET A 142 -2.28 0.87 -17.86
N PHE A 143 -1.37 1.42 -17.04
CA PHE A 143 -1.47 1.36 -15.59
C PHE A 143 -2.72 2.08 -15.06
N SER A 144 -3.07 3.22 -15.65
CA SER A 144 -4.34 3.92 -15.39
C SER A 144 -5.46 3.38 -16.30
N ASN A 145 -5.22 3.25 -17.61
CA ASN A 145 -6.28 2.91 -18.57
C ASN A 145 -6.92 1.53 -18.33
N ARG A 146 -6.17 0.54 -17.83
CA ARG A 146 -6.72 -0.79 -17.55
C ARG A 146 -7.57 -0.81 -16.28
N ILE A 147 -7.28 0.04 -15.31
CA ILE A 147 -8.19 0.28 -14.17
C ILE A 147 -9.48 0.90 -14.71
N SER A 148 -9.38 2.02 -15.43
CA SER A 148 -10.54 2.69 -16.02
C SER A 148 -11.41 1.75 -16.87
N TYR A 149 -10.77 0.90 -17.69
CA TYR A 149 -11.44 -0.11 -18.50
C TYR A 149 -12.13 -1.20 -17.66
N SER A 150 -11.42 -1.80 -16.70
CA SER A 150 -11.96 -2.92 -15.91
C SER A 150 -13.16 -2.49 -15.05
N PHE A 151 -13.10 -1.28 -14.48
CA PHE A 151 -14.14 -0.74 -13.63
C PHE A 151 -15.18 0.12 -14.36
N ASP A 152 -15.00 0.36 -15.66
CA ASP A 152 -15.91 1.17 -16.49
C ASP A 152 -16.03 2.61 -15.97
N PHE A 153 -14.89 3.23 -15.69
CA PHE A 153 -14.79 4.60 -15.22
C PHE A 153 -14.57 5.58 -16.39
N HIS A 154 -15.33 6.67 -16.39
CA HIS A 154 -15.38 7.64 -17.50
C HIS A 154 -14.78 9.01 -17.16
N GLY A 155 -14.05 9.13 -16.05
CA GLY A 155 -13.27 10.33 -15.73
C GLY A 155 -11.90 10.36 -16.44
N PRO A 156 -11.03 11.33 -16.11
CA PRO A 156 -9.66 11.38 -16.61
C PRO A 156 -8.89 10.11 -16.23
N SER A 157 -8.04 9.60 -17.12
CA SER A 157 -7.23 8.40 -16.91
C SER A 157 -5.80 8.69 -17.29
N GLU A 158 -4.93 8.85 -16.29
CA GLU A 158 -3.58 9.40 -16.47
C GLU A 158 -2.55 8.61 -15.67
N THR A 159 -1.43 8.28 -16.32
CA THR A 159 -0.22 7.80 -15.65
C THR A 159 0.79 8.93 -15.61
N VAL A 160 1.33 9.23 -14.43
CA VAL A 160 2.23 10.36 -14.16
C VAL A 160 3.60 9.83 -13.74
N ASP A 161 4.66 10.40 -14.34
CA ASP A 161 6.04 10.17 -13.93
C ASP A 161 6.72 11.48 -13.53
N THR A 162 6.89 11.66 -12.23
CA THR A 162 7.70 12.71 -11.63
C THR A 162 8.73 12.10 -10.68
N ALA A 163 9.30 10.96 -11.07
CA ALA A 163 10.21 10.15 -10.26
C ALA A 163 9.62 9.80 -8.88
N CYS A 164 10.37 9.99 -7.79
CA CYS A 164 9.90 9.64 -6.44
C CYS A 164 8.63 10.38 -5.98
N ALA A 165 8.23 11.48 -6.64
CA ALA A 165 7.01 12.20 -6.33
C ALA A 165 5.76 11.72 -7.11
N SER A 166 5.89 10.75 -8.02
CA SER A 166 4.83 10.36 -8.97
C SER A 166 3.45 10.12 -8.34
N THR A 167 3.36 9.31 -7.28
CA THR A 167 2.07 9.05 -6.60
C THR A 167 1.47 10.33 -6.01
N MET A 168 2.27 11.18 -5.40
CA MET A 168 1.76 12.41 -4.78
C MET A 168 1.39 13.46 -5.81
N THR A 169 2.09 13.51 -6.95
CA THR A 169 1.68 14.32 -8.10
C THR A 169 0.35 13.82 -8.66
N ALA A 170 0.17 12.50 -8.79
CA ALA A 170 -1.09 11.88 -9.19
C ALA A 170 -2.23 12.22 -8.21
N LEU A 171 -1.98 12.19 -6.90
CA LEU A 171 -2.93 12.64 -5.88
C LEU A 171 -3.33 14.10 -6.08
N ASN A 172 -2.37 14.99 -6.31
CA ASN A 172 -2.65 16.40 -6.59
C ASN A 172 -3.50 16.58 -7.85
N HIS A 173 -3.20 15.85 -8.93
CA HIS A 173 -4.01 15.87 -10.16
C HIS A 173 -5.45 15.41 -9.90
N ALA A 174 -5.64 14.36 -9.10
CA ALA A 174 -6.95 13.87 -8.69
C ALA A 174 -7.74 14.93 -7.91
N VAL A 175 -7.11 15.58 -6.92
CA VAL A 175 -7.71 16.67 -6.14
C VAL A 175 -8.14 17.81 -7.05
N LEU A 176 -7.29 18.23 -7.99
CA LEU A 176 -7.62 19.29 -8.95
C LEU A 176 -8.74 18.88 -9.91
N ALA A 177 -8.77 17.62 -10.35
CA ALA A 177 -9.82 17.10 -11.21
C ALA A 177 -11.18 17.06 -10.50
N ILE A 178 -11.22 16.69 -9.22
CA ILE A 178 -12.43 16.71 -8.39
C ILE A 178 -12.88 18.16 -8.16
N ARG A 179 -11.98 19.05 -7.70
CA ARG A 179 -12.29 20.48 -7.46
C ARG A 179 -12.81 21.20 -8.71
N SER A 180 -12.34 20.81 -9.89
CA SER A 180 -12.77 21.40 -11.17
C SER A 180 -14.04 20.75 -11.75
N GLY A 181 -14.62 19.76 -11.08
CA GLY A 181 -15.82 19.04 -11.53
C GLY A 181 -15.60 18.13 -12.75
N LYS A 182 -14.35 17.78 -13.06
CA LYS A 182 -14.03 16.82 -14.13
C LYS A 182 -14.35 15.38 -13.74
N CYS A 183 -14.30 15.07 -12.45
CA CYS A 183 -14.70 13.80 -11.86
C CYS A 183 -15.31 14.01 -10.47
N GLU A 184 -16.11 13.05 -10.03
CA GLU A 184 -16.80 13.07 -8.72
C GLU A 184 -15.99 12.35 -7.64
N ALA A 185 -15.22 11.34 -8.06
CA ALA A 185 -14.27 10.61 -7.23
C ALA A 185 -13.06 10.22 -8.08
N ALA A 186 -12.00 9.74 -7.45
CA ALA A 186 -10.82 9.28 -8.16
C ALA A 186 -10.13 8.10 -7.47
N ILE A 187 -9.60 7.18 -8.28
CA ILE A 187 -8.59 6.22 -7.85
C ILE A 187 -7.22 6.87 -8.01
N VAL A 188 -6.44 6.87 -6.93
CA VAL A 188 -5.04 7.29 -6.94
C VAL A 188 -4.18 6.07 -6.64
N GLY A 189 -3.33 5.69 -7.60
CA GLY A 189 -2.47 4.52 -7.52
C GLY A 189 -1.00 4.86 -7.55
N GLY A 190 -0.16 3.94 -7.10
CA GLY A 190 1.28 4.01 -7.20
C GLY A 190 1.89 2.63 -7.27
N SER A 191 2.85 2.41 -8.17
CA SER A 191 3.54 1.12 -8.28
C SER A 191 5.03 1.30 -8.59
N ASN A 192 5.86 0.51 -7.93
CA ASN A 192 7.29 0.43 -8.24
C ASN A 192 7.87 -0.92 -7.85
N PHE A 193 8.56 -1.57 -8.79
CA PHE A 193 9.07 -2.92 -8.61
C PHE A 193 10.43 -3.06 -9.28
N LEU A 194 11.35 -3.74 -8.60
CA LEU A 194 12.70 -4.00 -9.07
C LEU A 194 12.70 -5.26 -9.95
N PHE A 195 12.59 -5.08 -11.27
CA PHE A 195 12.60 -6.20 -12.24
C PHE A 195 13.97 -6.39 -12.91
N ASN A 196 14.64 -5.29 -13.22
CA ASN A 196 15.92 -5.28 -13.93
C ASN A 196 16.97 -4.59 -13.07
N PRO A 197 18.15 -5.19 -12.86
CA PRO A 197 19.23 -4.58 -12.09
C PRO A 197 19.79 -3.30 -12.71
N ALA A 198 19.53 -3.01 -13.99
CA ALA A 198 20.04 -1.83 -14.69
C ALA A 198 19.71 -0.51 -13.97
N SER A 199 18.47 -0.36 -13.47
CA SER A 199 18.05 0.82 -12.71
C SER A 199 18.84 0.96 -11.41
N SER A 200 19.02 -0.15 -10.68
CA SER A 200 19.83 -0.18 -9.45
C SER A 200 21.30 0.13 -9.74
N VAL A 201 21.86 -0.37 -10.85
CA VAL A 201 23.23 -0.06 -11.27
C VAL A 201 23.38 1.43 -11.60
N ALA A 202 22.40 2.02 -12.28
CA ALA A 202 22.40 3.45 -12.58
C ALA A 202 22.38 4.29 -11.29
N LEU A 203 21.48 3.97 -10.34
CA LEU A 203 21.39 4.64 -9.05
C LEU A 203 22.66 4.44 -8.19
N HIS A 204 23.25 3.24 -8.21
CA HIS A 204 24.50 2.94 -7.52
C HIS A 204 25.65 3.79 -8.06
N ARG A 205 25.78 3.90 -9.40
CA ARG A 205 26.78 4.74 -10.06
C ARG A 205 26.57 6.24 -9.82
N MET A 206 25.34 6.66 -9.59
CA MET A 206 25.01 8.02 -9.15
C MET A 206 25.22 8.23 -7.63
N THR A 207 25.70 7.22 -6.90
CA THR A 207 25.88 7.25 -5.44
C THR A 207 24.60 7.56 -4.65
N MET A 208 23.45 7.17 -5.21
CA MET A 208 22.13 7.35 -4.60
C MET A 208 21.68 6.14 -3.77
N LEU A 209 22.34 4.99 -3.92
CA LEU A 209 22.07 3.80 -3.11
C LEU A 209 23.00 3.75 -1.89
N SER A 210 22.42 3.47 -0.72
CA SER A 210 23.17 3.18 0.50
C SER A 210 23.98 1.89 0.33
N PRO A 211 25.29 1.87 0.64
CA PRO A 211 26.09 0.63 0.61
C PRO A 211 25.53 -0.47 1.53
N GLU A 212 24.85 -0.08 2.61
CA GLU A 212 24.19 -1.00 3.55
C GLU A 212 22.78 -1.40 3.10
N GLY A 213 22.29 -0.85 1.99
CA GLY A 213 20.92 -1.05 1.47
C GLY A 213 19.81 -0.57 2.42
N LYS A 214 20.14 0.29 3.38
CA LYS A 214 19.21 0.86 4.37
C LYS A 214 19.03 2.35 4.17
N CYS A 215 17.79 2.84 4.32
CA CYS A 215 17.49 4.27 4.40
C CYS A 215 17.70 4.76 5.84
N LYS A 216 18.89 5.28 6.14
CA LYS A 216 19.21 5.91 7.43
C LYS A 216 18.73 7.35 7.46
N VAL A 217 17.40 7.51 7.56
CA VAL A 217 16.77 8.83 7.55
C VAL A 217 17.22 9.63 8.77
N PHE A 218 17.66 10.87 8.54
CA PHE A 218 18.27 11.79 9.50
C PHE A 218 19.68 11.42 9.97
N ASP A 219 20.41 10.61 9.18
CA ASP A 219 21.82 10.22 9.38
C ASP A 219 22.73 10.90 8.30
N ALA A 220 24.06 10.80 8.43
CA ALA A 220 25.06 11.67 7.81
C ALA A 220 25.53 11.29 6.37
N ASN A 221 24.85 10.40 5.62
CA ASN A 221 25.35 9.85 4.34
C ASN A 221 24.40 10.03 3.14
N GLY A 222 24.81 10.55 1.95
CA GLY A 222 24.03 10.56 0.68
C GLY A 222 23.95 11.88 -0.15
N ILE A 223 23.71 11.79 -1.47
CA ILE A 223 23.98 12.88 -2.44
C ILE A 223 22.91 12.98 -3.57
N THR A 224 22.13 14.05 -3.57
CA THR A 224 21.56 14.78 -4.75
C THR A 224 21.38 16.25 -4.33
N TYR A 225 20.97 17.19 -5.21
CA TYR A 225 20.85 18.63 -4.88
C TYR A 225 19.39 19.10 -4.75
N PRO A 226 18.71 18.76 -3.64
CA PRO A 226 17.38 19.25 -3.32
C PRO A 226 17.42 20.74 -2.93
N SER A 227 16.45 21.54 -3.38
CA SER A 227 16.37 22.97 -3.01
C SER A 227 15.51 23.18 -1.76
N GLY A 228 16.12 23.53 -0.62
CA GLY A 228 15.37 23.93 0.59
C GLY A 228 14.46 25.14 0.37
N ASN A 229 14.89 26.12 -0.43
CA ASN A 229 14.10 27.32 -0.73
C ASN A 229 12.82 27.01 -1.54
N ALA A 230 12.92 26.12 -2.53
CA ALA A 230 11.75 25.70 -3.30
C ALA A 230 10.72 24.97 -2.43
N ARG A 231 11.17 24.13 -1.49
CA ARG A 231 10.29 23.47 -0.51
C ARG A 231 9.64 24.45 0.44
N GLU A 232 10.41 25.38 0.98
CA GLU A 232 9.87 26.39 1.88
C GLU A 232 8.80 27.24 1.18
N LYS A 233 9.05 27.64 -0.07
CA LYS A 233 8.05 28.35 -0.89
C LYS A 233 6.78 27.51 -1.09
N LEU A 234 6.93 26.24 -1.46
CA LEU A 234 5.80 25.31 -1.62
C LEU A 234 4.98 25.19 -0.33
N LEU A 235 5.63 25.03 0.82
CA LEU A 235 4.94 24.97 2.11
C LEU A 235 4.15 26.26 2.37
N ARG A 236 4.77 27.43 2.17
CA ARG A 236 4.08 28.72 2.35
C ARG A 236 2.85 28.85 1.46
N GLU A 237 2.94 28.46 0.20
CA GLU A 237 1.83 28.50 -0.75
C GLU A 237 0.72 27.51 -0.37
N ALA A 238 1.08 26.27 -0.04
CA ALA A 238 0.14 25.20 0.30
C ALA A 238 -0.68 25.52 1.56
N TYR A 239 -0.06 26.00 2.64
CA TYR A 239 -0.78 26.34 3.87
C TYR A 239 -1.59 27.63 3.74
N ALA A 240 -1.12 28.60 2.92
CA ALA A 240 -1.91 29.77 2.60
C ALA A 240 -3.18 29.42 1.81
N GLU A 241 -3.08 28.50 0.85
CA GLU A 241 -4.23 27.98 0.09
C GLU A 241 -5.18 27.17 0.98
N ALA A 242 -4.63 26.27 1.80
CA ALA A 242 -5.40 25.40 2.68
C ALA A 242 -6.04 26.13 3.86
N LYS A 243 -5.58 27.34 4.19
CA LYS A 243 -6.00 28.12 5.37
C LYS A 243 -5.85 27.33 6.68
N VAL A 244 -4.77 26.56 6.76
CA VAL A 244 -4.39 25.80 7.96
C VAL A 244 -3.25 26.53 8.65
N ASP A 245 -3.35 26.70 9.96
CA ASP A 245 -2.24 27.24 10.74
C ASP A 245 -1.11 26.20 10.79
N PRO A 246 0.13 26.53 10.38
CA PRO A 246 1.27 25.65 10.54
C PRO A 246 1.46 25.15 11.99
N HIS A 247 1.01 25.90 13.01
CA HIS A 247 1.05 25.52 14.42
C HIS A 247 0.06 24.40 14.79
N ASP A 248 -0.97 24.17 13.98
CA ASP A 248 -1.90 23.05 14.16
C ASP A 248 -1.33 21.71 13.70
N VAL A 249 -0.33 21.72 12.81
CA VAL A 249 0.31 20.52 12.28
C VAL A 249 1.14 19.84 13.37
N CYS A 250 0.81 18.59 13.66
CA CYS A 250 1.45 17.86 14.75
C CYS A 250 2.56 16.92 14.30
N TYR A 251 2.49 16.47 13.06
CA TYR A 251 3.40 15.48 12.50
C TYR A 251 3.64 15.77 11.02
N VAL A 252 4.89 15.61 10.58
CA VAL A 252 5.23 15.60 9.15
C VAL A 252 5.91 14.29 8.80
N GLU A 253 5.27 13.51 7.94
CA GLU A 253 5.88 12.37 7.25
C GLU A 253 6.74 12.94 6.12
N VAL A 254 8.05 13.01 6.38
CA VAL A 254 8.99 13.67 5.47
C VAL A 254 9.33 12.78 4.29
N HIS A 255 9.94 13.36 3.24
CA HIS A 255 10.47 12.57 2.15
C HIS A 255 11.61 11.68 2.67
N GLY A 256 12.54 12.23 3.45
CA GLY A 256 13.45 11.49 4.33
C GLY A 256 14.07 10.25 3.71
N THR A 257 15.02 10.45 2.80
CA THR A 257 15.70 9.36 2.08
C THR A 257 16.95 8.87 2.80
N GLY A 258 17.36 9.54 3.88
CA GLY A 258 18.62 9.26 4.54
C GLY A 258 19.80 9.69 3.69
N THR A 259 19.72 10.90 3.13
CA THR A 259 20.81 11.48 2.34
C THR A 259 21.51 12.61 3.09
N LYS A 260 22.85 12.64 3.05
CA LYS A 260 23.71 13.64 3.75
C LYS A 260 23.30 15.07 3.44
N LYS A 261 22.91 15.33 2.19
CA LYS A 261 22.46 16.66 1.76
C LYS A 261 20.94 16.84 1.81
N GLY A 262 20.16 15.82 1.46
CA GLY A 262 18.72 15.99 1.35
C GLY A 262 18.03 16.15 2.70
N ASP A 263 18.46 15.41 3.70
CA ASP A 263 17.80 15.43 5.00
C ASP A 263 18.01 16.79 5.71
N PRO A 264 19.23 17.38 5.76
CA PRO A 264 19.40 18.74 6.29
C PRO A 264 18.64 19.82 5.52
N GLU A 265 18.58 19.73 4.18
CA GLU A 265 17.84 20.71 3.36
C GLU A 265 16.32 20.61 3.59
N GLU A 266 15.78 19.40 3.66
CA GLU A 266 14.36 19.17 3.93
C GLU A 266 13.98 19.62 5.34
N VAL A 267 14.69 19.12 6.36
CA VAL A 267 14.39 19.46 7.76
C VAL A 267 14.66 20.94 8.03
N GLY A 268 15.67 21.54 7.40
CA GLY A 268 15.91 22.97 7.46
C GLY A 268 14.74 23.80 6.93
N ALA A 269 14.13 23.40 5.80
CA ALA A 269 12.95 24.06 5.25
C ALA A 269 11.72 23.90 6.17
N ILE A 270 11.53 22.70 6.72
CA ILE A 270 10.47 22.40 7.71
C ILE A 270 10.64 23.28 8.96
N SER A 271 11.84 23.35 9.52
CA SER A 271 12.14 24.15 10.70
C SER A 271 11.84 25.64 10.47
N ARG A 272 12.32 26.21 9.36
CA ARG A 272 12.08 27.62 9.02
C ARG A 272 10.60 27.96 8.79
N PHE A 273 9.81 27.01 8.30
CA PHE A 273 8.40 27.23 8.01
C PHE A 273 7.48 26.95 9.20
N PHE A 274 7.56 25.76 9.79
CA PHE A 274 6.65 25.34 10.85
C PHE A 274 7.08 25.87 12.22
N CYS A 275 8.36 26.09 12.46
CA CYS A 275 8.85 26.35 13.81
C CYS A 275 9.16 27.81 14.10
N GLN A 276 8.72 28.71 13.22
CA GLN A 276 8.84 30.15 13.36
C GLN A 276 7.44 30.80 13.20
N PRO A 277 6.89 31.47 14.24
CA PRO A 277 7.46 31.66 15.58
C PRO A 277 7.59 30.33 16.36
N PRO A 278 8.36 30.31 17.47
CA PRO A 278 8.54 29.12 18.30
C PRO A 278 7.21 28.45 18.66
N ARG A 279 7.21 27.12 18.67
CA ARG A 279 6.04 26.29 18.97
C ARG A 279 6.02 25.94 20.46
N GLU A 280 4.83 25.70 21.02
CA GLU A 280 4.69 25.21 22.41
C GLU A 280 5.18 23.77 22.58
N ARG A 281 5.03 22.96 21.54
CA ARG A 281 5.48 21.57 21.46
C ARG A 281 6.35 21.36 20.23
N PRO A 282 7.37 20.48 20.30
CA PRO A 282 8.18 20.16 19.14
C PRO A 282 7.30 19.65 17.99
N LEU A 283 7.70 19.99 16.77
CA LEU A 283 7.10 19.35 15.59
C LEU A 283 7.66 17.94 15.49
N MET A 284 6.78 16.94 15.45
CA MET A 284 7.21 15.56 15.24
C MET A 284 7.46 15.30 13.76
N ILE A 285 8.54 14.59 13.45
CA ILE A 285 8.85 14.13 12.09
C ILE A 285 9.18 12.63 12.07
N GLY A 286 8.93 12.00 10.93
CA GLY A 286 9.33 10.63 10.68
C GLY A 286 9.27 10.29 9.19
N SER A 287 9.71 9.10 8.83
CA SER A 287 9.69 8.60 7.45
C SER A 287 9.50 7.09 7.46
N VAL A 288 8.49 6.60 6.75
CA VAL A 288 8.26 5.16 6.54
C VAL A 288 9.42 4.48 5.80
N LYS A 289 10.25 5.26 5.08
CA LYS A 289 11.35 4.71 4.28
C LYS A 289 12.42 4.04 5.14
N SER A 290 12.53 4.40 6.43
CA SER A 290 13.39 3.64 7.35
C SER A 290 12.97 2.18 7.46
N ASN A 291 11.67 1.89 7.36
CA ASN A 291 11.10 0.56 7.55
C ASN A 291 11.02 -0.23 6.23
N VAL A 292 10.60 0.41 5.14
CA VAL A 292 10.30 -0.28 3.87
C VAL A 292 11.32 -0.05 2.77
N GLY A 293 12.35 0.77 3.02
CA GLY A 293 13.21 1.31 1.97
C GLY A 293 12.49 2.35 1.10
N HIS A 294 13.11 2.73 -0.01
CA HIS A 294 12.54 3.74 -0.91
C HIS A 294 11.81 3.10 -2.10
N ALA A 295 10.47 3.08 -2.06
CA ALA A 295 9.62 2.57 -3.14
C ALA A 295 9.47 3.52 -4.36
N GLU A 296 10.46 4.38 -4.62
CA GLU A 296 10.50 5.35 -5.73
C GLU A 296 9.14 6.00 -6.05
N GLY A 297 8.58 5.78 -7.26
CA GLY A 297 7.31 6.35 -7.70
C GLY A 297 6.11 5.98 -6.85
N ALA A 298 6.17 4.85 -6.13
CA ALA A 298 5.17 4.39 -5.17
C ALA A 298 5.42 4.85 -3.72
N SER A 299 6.49 5.62 -3.46
CA SER A 299 6.83 6.06 -2.10
C SER A 299 5.71 6.84 -1.40
N GLY A 300 4.87 7.53 -2.18
CA GLY A 300 3.68 8.20 -1.66
C GLY A 300 2.69 7.23 -1.03
N ILE A 301 2.44 6.06 -1.62
CA ILE A 301 1.52 5.04 -1.08
C ILE A 301 2.01 4.57 0.29
N CYS A 302 3.32 4.30 0.44
CA CYS A 302 3.88 3.90 1.74
C CYS A 302 3.71 4.98 2.82
N SER A 303 3.96 6.25 2.48
CA SER A 303 3.80 7.37 3.42
C SER A 303 2.32 7.61 3.76
N MET A 304 1.40 7.48 2.80
CA MET A 304 -0.04 7.54 3.08
C MET A 304 -0.48 6.41 4.00
N ALA A 305 -0.05 5.18 3.76
CA ALA A 305 -0.39 4.02 4.59
C ALA A 305 -0.02 4.24 6.07
N LYS A 306 1.21 4.68 6.33
CA LYS A 306 1.67 5.01 7.68
C LYS A 306 0.85 6.12 8.32
N VAL A 307 0.51 7.18 7.58
CA VAL A 307 -0.26 8.31 8.10
C VAL A 307 -1.72 7.94 8.35
N ILE A 308 -2.35 7.19 7.44
CA ILE A 308 -3.72 6.68 7.62
C ILE A 308 -3.78 5.80 8.88
N LEU A 309 -2.87 4.84 9.02
CA LEU A 309 -2.77 4.00 10.23
C LEU A 309 -2.56 4.85 11.49
N ALA A 310 -1.73 5.89 11.43
CA ALA A 310 -1.50 6.78 12.56
C ALA A 310 -2.76 7.58 12.94
N MET A 311 -3.55 8.03 11.97
CA MET A 311 -4.82 8.72 12.20
C MET A 311 -5.90 7.77 12.73
N GLU A 312 -5.96 6.54 12.24
CA GLU A 312 -6.94 5.54 12.65
C GLU A 312 -6.68 4.99 14.06
N THR A 313 -5.41 4.79 14.41
CA THR A 313 -5.00 4.23 15.71
C THR A 313 -4.67 5.31 16.75
N GLY A 314 -4.54 6.57 16.34
CA GLY A 314 -4.03 7.66 17.16
C GLY A 314 -2.56 7.51 17.56
N THR A 315 -1.80 6.64 16.88
CA THR A 315 -0.40 6.34 17.20
C THR A 315 0.50 6.42 15.97
N ILE A 316 1.54 7.24 16.02
CA ILE A 316 2.59 7.34 15.00
C ILE A 316 3.60 6.21 15.24
N ALA A 317 3.86 5.41 14.21
CA ALA A 317 4.87 4.36 14.28
C ALA A 317 6.30 4.92 14.32
N GLY A 318 7.14 4.29 15.14
CA GLY A 318 8.55 4.65 15.31
C GLY A 318 9.41 4.40 14.07
N ASN A 319 10.28 5.36 13.76
CA ASN A 319 11.36 5.22 12.80
C ASN A 319 12.41 4.25 13.33
N ILE A 320 12.84 3.33 12.47
CA ILE A 320 13.98 2.43 12.74
C ILE A 320 15.27 3.03 12.19
N HIS A 321 16.41 2.47 12.59
CA HIS A 321 17.77 2.90 12.19
C HIS A 321 18.17 4.33 12.60
N PHE A 322 17.37 5.03 13.41
CA PHE A 322 17.74 6.32 13.99
C PHE A 322 18.54 6.10 15.28
N VAL A 323 19.87 6.17 15.20
CA VAL A 323 20.78 5.94 16.33
C VAL A 323 21.40 7.24 16.83
N GLU A 324 22.00 8.03 15.93
CA GLU A 324 22.59 9.33 16.24
C GLU A 324 21.99 10.41 15.34
N PRO A 325 21.59 11.57 15.89
CA PRO A 325 21.05 12.66 15.08
C PRO A 325 22.13 13.26 14.17
N ASN A 326 21.81 13.50 12.90
CA ASN A 326 22.74 14.14 11.96
C ASN A 326 23.13 15.55 12.46
N PRO A 327 24.43 15.83 12.69
CA PRO A 327 24.90 17.10 13.27
C PRO A 327 24.67 18.31 12.37
N ASN A 328 24.34 18.10 11.08
CA ASN A 328 24.01 19.17 10.15
C ASN A 328 22.54 19.64 10.27
N ILE A 329 21.76 19.04 11.18
CA ILE A 329 20.35 19.38 11.41
C ILE A 329 20.21 19.95 12.83
N SER A 330 20.47 21.26 12.97
CA SER A 330 20.49 21.92 14.30
C SER A 330 19.19 21.77 15.08
N SER A 331 18.05 21.72 14.40
CA SER A 331 16.72 21.60 15.00
C SER A 331 16.46 20.27 15.72
N LEU A 332 17.33 19.26 15.53
CA LEU A 332 17.27 18.00 16.29
C LEU A 332 17.93 18.13 17.67
N PHE A 333 18.76 19.15 17.89
CA PHE A 333 19.51 19.35 19.13
C PHE A 333 18.90 20.43 20.02
N ASP A 334 18.19 21.39 19.44
CA ASP A 334 17.58 22.51 20.17
C ASP A 334 16.15 22.20 20.68
N GLY A 335 15.64 21.00 20.41
CA GLY A 335 14.30 20.55 20.85
C GLY A 335 13.14 21.13 20.02
N THR A 336 13.42 21.79 18.90
CA THR A 336 12.39 22.36 18.01
C THR A 336 11.68 21.26 17.21
N ILE A 337 12.43 20.25 16.78
CA ILE A 337 11.93 19.11 16.01
C ILE A 337 12.27 17.82 16.76
N GLU A 338 11.29 16.92 16.83
CA GLU A 338 11.43 15.61 17.46
C GLU A 338 11.27 14.50 16.41
N VAL A 339 12.28 13.64 16.27
CA VAL A 339 12.13 12.41 15.47
C VAL A 339 11.29 11.41 16.26
N VAL A 340 10.30 10.82 15.61
CA VAL A 340 9.49 9.74 16.20
C VAL A 340 10.30 8.44 16.12
N ASP A 341 11.16 8.20 17.10
CA ASP A 341 12.08 7.06 17.23
C ASP A 341 11.46 5.79 17.86
N ARG A 342 10.24 5.94 18.39
CA ARG A 342 9.40 4.88 18.97
C ARG A 342 7.95 5.25 18.77
N ASN A 343 7.03 4.31 18.96
CA ASN A 343 5.60 4.60 18.84
C ASN A 343 5.19 5.74 19.79
N LYS A 344 4.54 6.77 19.25
CA LYS A 344 4.10 7.97 19.99
C LYS A 344 2.65 8.32 19.66
N PRO A 345 1.87 8.85 20.62
CA PRO A 345 0.53 9.34 20.32
C PRO A 345 0.55 10.43 19.25
N LEU A 346 -0.46 10.46 18.39
CA LEU A 346 -0.72 11.55 17.45
C LEU A 346 -1.57 12.62 18.17
N PRO A 347 -1.00 13.79 18.55
CA PRO A 347 -1.65 14.70 19.49
C PRO A 347 -2.66 15.66 18.84
N GLY A 348 -2.80 15.65 17.51
CA GLY A 348 -3.65 16.58 16.78
C GLY A 348 -4.16 16.00 15.47
N ALA A 349 -5.03 16.76 14.80
CA ALA A 349 -5.71 16.30 13.59
C ALA A 349 -4.88 16.51 12.31
N PHE A 350 -3.98 17.50 12.27
CA PHE A 350 -3.29 17.87 11.03
C PHE A 350 -1.92 17.20 10.90
N VAL A 351 -1.71 16.58 9.73
CA VAL A 351 -0.46 15.91 9.35
C VAL A 351 -0.04 16.39 7.96
N GLY A 352 1.25 16.68 7.80
CA GLY A 352 1.85 16.96 6.50
C GLY A 352 2.55 15.72 5.92
N ILE A 353 2.54 15.57 4.59
CA ILE A 353 3.30 14.53 3.87
C ILE A 353 4.14 15.20 2.78
N ASN A 354 5.45 14.93 2.78
CA ASN A 354 6.36 15.40 1.73
C ASN A 354 6.72 14.29 0.74
N ALA A 355 6.73 14.63 -0.55
CA ALA A 355 7.37 13.82 -1.58
C ALA A 355 8.24 14.70 -2.48
N SER A 356 9.45 14.22 -2.78
CA SER A 356 10.40 14.92 -3.66
C SER A 356 10.94 13.96 -4.71
N GLY A 357 10.71 14.24 -5.99
CA GLY A 357 11.37 13.55 -7.08
C GLY A 357 12.81 14.04 -7.22
N PHE A 358 13.75 13.15 -7.54
CA PHE A 358 15.16 13.54 -7.74
C PHE A 358 15.34 14.56 -8.89
N GLY A 359 14.38 14.63 -9.83
CA GLY A 359 14.32 15.65 -10.88
C GLY A 359 13.86 17.04 -10.41
N GLY A 360 13.57 17.23 -9.11
CA GLY A 360 13.23 18.53 -8.53
C GLY A 360 11.73 18.81 -8.38
N THR A 361 10.85 17.87 -8.76
CA THR A 361 9.40 17.99 -8.49
C THR A 361 9.14 17.77 -6.99
N ASN A 362 8.47 18.71 -6.34
CA ASN A 362 8.11 18.61 -4.92
C ASN A 362 6.60 18.67 -4.77
N VAL A 363 6.06 17.81 -3.90
CA VAL A 363 4.64 17.79 -3.54
C VAL A 363 4.53 17.78 -2.02
N HIS A 364 3.60 18.58 -1.50
CA HIS A 364 3.22 18.59 -0.09
C HIS A 364 1.72 18.39 0.04
N THR A 365 1.32 17.41 0.85
CA THR A 365 -0.09 17.11 1.12
C THR A 365 -0.39 17.40 2.59
N ILE A 366 -1.49 18.10 2.85
CA ILE A 366 -1.99 18.38 4.19
C ILE A 366 -3.23 17.51 4.41
N LEU A 367 -3.19 16.66 5.42
CA LEU A 367 -4.31 15.80 5.80
C LEU A 367 -4.86 16.24 7.16
N GLN A 368 -6.18 16.22 7.27
CA GLN A 368 -6.89 16.41 8.52
C GLN A 368 -7.58 15.11 8.90
N ALA A 369 -7.27 14.57 10.07
CA ALA A 369 -7.97 13.43 10.63
C ALA A 369 -9.47 13.77 10.78
N HIS A 370 -10.33 12.81 10.45
CA HIS A 370 -11.76 12.97 10.67
C HIS A 370 -12.03 13.12 12.18
N SER A 371 -12.45 14.31 12.60
CA SER A 371 -12.75 14.66 13.99
C SER A 371 -14.18 14.28 14.41
N GLY A 372 -14.94 13.65 13.50
CA GLY A 372 -16.20 13.04 13.89
C GLY A 372 -15.93 11.89 14.88
N PRO A 373 -16.80 11.68 15.87
CA PRO A 373 -16.69 10.50 16.72
C PRO A 373 -16.59 9.26 15.81
N HIS A 374 -15.58 8.39 16.00
CA HIS A 374 -15.54 7.02 15.43
C HIS A 374 -16.93 6.45 15.59
N VAL A 375 -17.77 6.55 14.55
CA VAL A 375 -19.23 6.49 14.61
C VAL A 375 -19.75 6.70 16.04
N LYS A 376 -20.11 7.93 16.46
CA LYS A 376 -20.94 8.15 17.68
C LYS A 376 -21.95 7.03 17.67
N SER A 377 -21.77 6.02 18.52
CA SER A 377 -22.28 4.66 18.25
C SER A 377 -23.66 4.81 17.64
N LEU A 378 -23.84 4.54 16.32
CA LEU A 378 -25.12 4.74 15.62
C LEU A 378 -26.17 4.28 16.61
N PRO A 379 -27.02 5.17 17.16
CA PRO A 379 -27.54 5.08 18.53
C PRO A 379 -27.80 3.62 18.80
N ARG A 380 -26.88 2.95 19.55
CA ARG A 380 -26.73 1.47 19.53
C ARG A 380 -28.13 0.95 19.41
N LEU A 381 -28.52 0.45 18.23
CA LEU A 381 -29.93 0.08 18.02
C LEU A 381 -30.18 -0.91 19.14
N LYS A 382 -30.88 -0.48 20.21
CA LYS A 382 -31.12 -1.26 21.42
C LYS A 382 -32.20 -2.26 21.09
N THR A 383 -31.94 -3.03 20.06
CA THR A 383 -32.81 -4.02 19.47
C THR A 383 -32.12 -5.33 19.71
N HIS A 384 -32.81 -6.25 20.36
CA HIS A 384 -32.41 -7.66 20.38
C HIS A 384 -32.67 -8.35 19.02
N LEU A 385 -33.02 -7.58 17.99
CA LEU A 385 -33.25 -8.10 16.66
C LEU A 385 -31.91 -8.56 16.05
N PRO A 386 -31.84 -9.80 15.54
CA PRO A 386 -30.66 -10.26 14.83
C PRO A 386 -30.38 -9.36 13.62
N ARG A 387 -29.11 -9.25 13.23
CA ARG A 387 -28.69 -8.60 11.98
C ARG A 387 -28.27 -9.69 11.00
N LEU A 388 -28.67 -9.51 9.74
CA LEU A 388 -28.20 -10.34 8.65
C LEU A 388 -26.90 -9.72 8.12
N VAL A 389 -25.82 -10.51 8.12
CA VAL A 389 -24.59 -10.16 7.41
C VAL A 389 -24.46 -11.12 6.23
N ILE A 390 -24.25 -10.56 5.05
CA ILE A 390 -24.04 -11.31 3.81
C ILE A 390 -22.57 -11.12 3.43
N ILE A 391 -21.85 -12.22 3.22
CA ILE A 391 -20.46 -12.23 2.78
C ILE A 391 -20.41 -12.93 1.43
N ALA A 392 -19.66 -12.37 0.49
CA ALA A 392 -19.38 -12.94 -0.82
C ALA A 392 -17.87 -13.03 -1.02
N GLY A 393 -17.41 -14.03 -1.77
CA GLY A 393 -16.00 -14.28 -2.00
C GLY A 393 -15.77 -15.11 -3.25
N ARG A 394 -14.53 -15.12 -3.75
CA ARG A 394 -14.15 -15.87 -4.96
C ARG A 394 -14.15 -17.38 -4.76
N THR A 395 -13.88 -17.84 -3.53
CA THR A 395 -13.83 -19.25 -3.16
C THR A 395 -14.54 -19.49 -1.83
N ALA A 396 -14.96 -20.73 -1.58
CA ALA A 396 -15.55 -21.12 -0.30
C ALA A 396 -14.59 -20.93 0.88
N ASP A 397 -13.28 -21.07 0.63
CA ASP A 397 -12.25 -20.93 1.65
C ASP A 397 -11.98 -19.46 2.00
N ALA A 398 -12.02 -18.57 1.00
CA ALA A 398 -12.00 -17.13 1.24
C ALA A 398 -13.22 -16.69 2.08
N LEU A 399 -14.40 -17.30 1.85
CA LEU A 399 -15.58 -17.07 2.68
C LEU A 399 -15.40 -17.56 4.12
N ALA A 400 -14.74 -18.71 4.32
CA ALA A 400 -14.46 -19.24 5.65
C ALA A 400 -13.51 -18.32 6.44
N VAL A 401 -12.43 -17.85 5.79
CA VAL A 401 -11.51 -16.85 6.35
C VAL A 401 -12.26 -15.57 6.69
N ALA A 402 -13.01 -14.99 5.75
CA ALA A 402 -13.76 -13.76 5.96
C ALA A 402 -14.80 -13.88 7.08
N LEU A 403 -15.43 -15.05 7.24
CA LEU A 403 -16.37 -15.30 8.33
C LEU A 403 -15.66 -15.32 9.69
N VAL A 404 -14.50 -15.97 9.77
CA VAL A 404 -13.66 -15.98 10.99
C VAL A 404 -13.23 -14.56 11.35
N ASP A 405 -12.76 -13.79 10.38
CA ASP A 405 -12.35 -12.40 10.58
C ASP A 405 -13.50 -11.53 11.07
N MET A 406 -14.67 -11.66 10.43
CA MET A 406 -15.87 -10.92 10.82
C MET A 406 -16.27 -11.23 12.27
N LEU A 407 -16.32 -12.51 12.64
CA LEU A 407 -16.69 -12.94 14.00
C LEU A 407 -15.67 -12.43 15.03
N THR A 408 -14.38 -12.52 14.71
CA THR A 408 -13.29 -12.05 15.58
C THR A 408 -13.34 -10.53 15.76
N ALA A 409 -13.59 -9.79 14.67
CA ALA A 409 -13.69 -8.33 14.68
C ALA A 409 -14.87 -7.82 15.53
N VAL A 410 -15.98 -8.56 15.60
CA VAL A 410 -17.09 -8.23 16.52
C VAL A 410 -16.88 -8.75 17.95
N GLY A 411 -15.69 -9.27 18.25
CA GLY A 411 -15.27 -9.70 19.59
C GLY A 411 -15.74 -11.10 19.97
N ILE A 412 -16.25 -11.90 19.02
CA ILE A 412 -16.62 -13.29 19.29
C ILE A 412 -15.34 -14.12 19.28
N LYS A 413 -14.94 -14.58 20.46
CA LYS A 413 -13.88 -15.57 20.64
C LYS A 413 -14.52 -16.92 20.93
N PRO A 414 -14.33 -17.94 20.09
CA PRO A 414 -14.89 -19.25 20.34
C PRO A 414 -14.18 -19.92 21.52
N ASP A 415 -14.95 -20.49 22.46
CA ASP A 415 -14.42 -21.34 23.52
C ASP A 415 -13.93 -22.70 22.98
N GLY A 416 -14.39 -23.08 21.79
CA GLY A 416 -13.97 -24.25 21.05
C GLY A 416 -14.49 -24.21 19.61
N PHE A 417 -13.83 -24.92 18.71
CA PHE A 417 -14.18 -25.02 17.30
C PHE A 417 -13.96 -26.45 16.81
N LEU A 418 -14.76 -26.86 15.83
CA LEU A 418 -14.66 -28.17 15.20
C LEU A 418 -14.89 -28.02 13.70
N GLY A 419 -13.90 -28.43 12.93
CA GLY A 419 -13.99 -28.48 11.48
C GLY A 419 -14.55 -29.82 11.03
N HIS A 420 -15.29 -29.82 9.93
CA HIS A 420 -15.70 -31.05 9.25
C HIS A 420 -15.21 -31.03 7.80
N SER A 421 -14.38 -32.01 7.43
CA SER A 421 -13.76 -32.08 6.10
C SER A 421 -13.04 -30.77 5.75
N MET A 422 -13.41 -30.06 4.68
CA MET A 422 -12.80 -28.76 4.32
C MET A 422 -12.93 -27.71 5.43
N GLY A 423 -13.91 -27.81 6.32
CA GLY A 423 -14.06 -26.89 7.46
C GLY A 423 -12.88 -26.91 8.44
N GLU A 424 -12.05 -27.96 8.45
CA GLU A 424 -10.82 -28.00 9.27
C GLU A 424 -9.80 -26.94 8.85
N ILE A 425 -9.80 -26.51 7.58
CA ILE A 425 -8.92 -25.45 7.10
C ILE A 425 -9.29 -24.11 7.76
N GLY A 426 -10.59 -23.81 7.87
CA GLY A 426 -11.08 -22.63 8.58
C GLY A 426 -10.75 -22.66 10.07
N CYS A 427 -10.81 -23.84 10.70
CA CYS A 427 -10.38 -24.01 12.09
C CYS A 427 -8.88 -23.80 12.28
N ALA A 428 -8.05 -24.31 11.36
CA ALA A 428 -6.60 -24.11 11.42
C ALA A 428 -6.22 -22.63 11.22
N TYR A 429 -6.98 -21.89 10.40
CA TYR A 429 -6.84 -20.43 10.30
C TYR A 429 -7.21 -19.73 11.61
N LEU A 430 -8.38 -20.05 12.18
CA LEU A 430 -8.86 -19.49 13.45
C LEU A 430 -7.90 -19.74 14.63
N ASP A 431 -7.24 -20.89 14.68
CA ASP A 431 -6.24 -21.24 15.71
C ASP A 431 -4.87 -20.56 15.48
N GLY A 432 -4.67 -19.90 14.35
CA GLY A 432 -3.39 -19.28 13.95
C GLY A 432 -2.36 -20.29 13.43
N ALA A 433 -2.73 -21.56 13.21
CA ALA A 433 -1.86 -22.57 12.63
C ALA A 433 -1.60 -22.37 11.13
N LEU A 434 -2.55 -21.74 10.43
CA LEU A 434 -2.41 -21.31 9.04
C LEU A 434 -2.61 -19.80 8.93
N THR A 435 -1.84 -19.14 8.06
CA THR A 435 -2.19 -17.81 7.57
C THR A 435 -3.39 -17.88 6.62
N ALA A 436 -4.06 -16.76 6.36
CA ALA A 436 -5.17 -16.71 5.38
C ALA A 436 -4.73 -17.23 4.00
N GLU A 437 -3.53 -16.87 3.56
CA GLU A 437 -2.94 -17.36 2.31
C GLU A 437 -2.75 -18.89 2.34
N GLN A 438 -2.15 -19.41 3.41
CA GLN A 438 -1.93 -20.85 3.54
C GLN A 438 -3.25 -21.64 3.57
N ALA A 439 -4.28 -21.10 4.22
CA ALA A 439 -5.61 -21.69 4.24
C ALA A 439 -6.20 -21.80 2.81
N VAL A 440 -6.16 -20.70 2.04
CA VAL A 440 -6.65 -20.67 0.66
C VAL A 440 -5.82 -21.59 -0.26
N LEU A 441 -4.48 -21.57 -0.14
CA LEU A 441 -3.61 -22.43 -0.93
C LEU A 441 -3.79 -23.92 -0.59
N CYS A 442 -3.99 -24.26 0.68
CA CYS A 442 -4.27 -25.62 1.11
C CYS A 442 -5.54 -26.15 0.44
N ALA A 443 -6.61 -25.35 0.47
CA ALA A 443 -7.86 -25.71 -0.17
C ALA A 443 -7.74 -25.82 -1.70
N TYR A 444 -7.06 -24.85 -2.33
CA TYR A 444 -6.78 -24.87 -3.77
C TYR A 444 -6.05 -26.14 -4.20
N TRP A 445 -4.91 -26.45 -3.56
CA TRP A 445 -4.11 -27.63 -3.92
C TRP A 445 -4.85 -28.92 -3.62
N ARG A 446 -5.61 -29.00 -2.52
CA ARG A 446 -6.47 -30.14 -2.23
C ARG A 446 -7.48 -30.38 -3.37
N GLY A 447 -8.19 -29.34 -3.80
CA GLY A 447 -9.13 -29.42 -4.92
C GLY A 447 -8.43 -29.80 -6.23
N ARG A 448 -7.32 -29.14 -6.54
CA ARG A 448 -6.59 -29.34 -7.80
C ARG A 448 -5.95 -30.73 -7.91
N CYS A 449 -5.35 -31.23 -6.84
CA CYS A 449 -4.81 -32.59 -6.80
C CYS A 449 -5.91 -33.65 -6.96
N THR A 450 -7.11 -33.39 -6.42
CA THR A 450 -8.27 -34.28 -6.61
C THR A 450 -8.71 -34.33 -8.08
N GLU A 451 -8.78 -33.17 -8.74
CA GLU A 451 -9.13 -33.06 -10.16
C GLU A 451 -8.07 -33.71 -11.06
N LEU A 452 -6.78 -33.45 -10.81
CA LEU A 452 -5.66 -34.01 -11.57
C LEU A 452 -5.45 -35.51 -11.33
N GLY A 453 -5.90 -36.03 -10.19
CA GLY A 453 -5.73 -37.43 -9.79
C GLY A 453 -6.51 -38.44 -10.65
N ASN A 454 -7.37 -37.98 -11.57
CA ASN A 454 -8.18 -38.82 -12.47
C ASN A 454 -8.90 -39.97 -11.74
N MET A 455 -9.48 -39.65 -10.58
CA MET A 455 -10.18 -40.62 -9.74
C MET A 455 -11.43 -41.16 -10.47
N PRO A 456 -11.81 -42.44 -10.23
CA PRO A 456 -13.09 -42.96 -10.72
C PRO A 456 -14.27 -42.08 -10.26
N LYS A 457 -15.36 -42.06 -11.03
CA LYS A 457 -16.59 -41.33 -10.64
C LYS A 457 -17.08 -41.86 -9.29
N GLY A 458 -16.95 -41.03 -8.26
CA GLY A 458 -17.50 -41.26 -6.94
C GLY A 458 -18.71 -40.37 -6.67
N ALA A 459 -19.57 -40.81 -5.74
CA ALA A 459 -20.65 -39.99 -5.21
C ALA A 459 -20.70 -40.20 -3.69
N MET A 460 -21.17 -39.18 -2.96
CA MET A 460 -21.42 -39.27 -1.52
C MET A 460 -22.89 -38.98 -1.26
N ALA A 461 -23.50 -39.71 -0.33
CA ALA A 461 -24.87 -39.49 0.13
C ALA A 461 -24.91 -39.52 1.66
N VAL A 462 -25.70 -38.62 2.26
CA VAL A 462 -25.95 -38.64 3.71
C VAL A 462 -27.00 -39.71 3.99
N VAL A 463 -26.66 -40.68 4.84
CA VAL A 463 -27.56 -41.78 5.23
C VAL A 463 -27.88 -41.67 6.72
N GLY A 464 -29.16 -41.56 7.05
CA GLY A 464 -29.64 -41.53 8.44
C GLY A 464 -29.62 -42.93 9.06
N ASN A 465 -28.46 -43.38 9.50
CA ASN A 465 -28.28 -44.68 10.16
C ASN A 465 -27.51 -44.51 11.46
N SER A 466 -27.84 -45.26 12.51
CA SER A 466 -27.03 -45.27 13.74
C SER A 466 -25.63 -45.78 13.39
N GLN A 467 -24.58 -45.11 13.87
CA GLN A 467 -23.15 -45.32 13.53
C GLN A 467 -22.68 -46.79 13.45
N SER A 468 -23.36 -47.74 14.09
CA SER A 468 -23.06 -49.17 14.09
C SER A 468 -23.47 -49.95 12.83
N ARG A 469 -24.10 -49.35 11.81
CA ARG A 469 -24.66 -50.07 10.64
C ARG A 469 -24.10 -49.70 9.27
N SER A 470 -23.08 -48.84 9.18
CA SER A 470 -22.44 -48.54 7.90
C SER A 470 -21.46 -49.66 7.52
N LEU A 471 -21.97 -50.72 6.88
CA LEU A 471 -21.17 -51.74 6.20
C LEU A 471 -21.07 -51.39 4.71
N CYS A 472 -19.94 -51.74 4.08
CA CYS A 472 -19.73 -51.56 2.64
C CYS A 472 -20.91 -52.10 1.85
N LEU A 473 -21.54 -51.24 1.05
CA LEU A 473 -22.45 -51.67 -0.01
C LEU A 473 -21.57 -52.27 -1.11
N HIS A 474 -21.45 -53.60 -1.13
CA HIS A 474 -21.04 -54.32 -2.34
C HIS A 474 -22.27 -54.55 -3.21
N ASP A 475 -22.08 -54.46 -4.53
CA ASP A 475 -23.11 -54.73 -5.55
C ASP A 475 -23.75 -56.11 -5.41
#